data_AF-A0AA38AKM3-F1
#
_entry.id   AF-A0AA38AKM3-F1
#
_cell.length_a   1.000
_cell.length_b   1.000
_cell.length_c   1.000
_cell.angle_alpha   90.00
_cell.angle_beta   90.00
_cell.angle_gamma   90.00
#
_symmetry.space_group_name_H-M   'P 1'
#
loop_
_entity.id
_entity.type
_entity.pdbx_description
1 polymer ?
#
loop_
_entity_poly.entity_id
_entity_poly.type
_entity_poly.pdbx_seq_one_letter_code
_entity_poly.pdbx_strand_id
1 'polypeptide(L)' 'MLVTVDRDVTAGSLVVLDKSAVLSAYGNLLVARSEDFYFSSDSVAIRATWRFGAVVADAARVVTIDVAA' A
#
# COMPACT_ATOMS: atom_id res chain seq x y z
N MET A 1 -12.63 17.53 -5.46
CA MET A 1 -11.94 17.35 -4.17
C MET A 1 -12.58 16.15 -3.49
N LEU A 2 -11.85 15.04 -3.39
CA LEU A 2 -12.37 13.80 -2.81
C LEU A 2 -11.72 13.61 -1.45
N VAL A 3 -12.53 13.62 -0.39
CA VAL A 3 -12.09 13.31 0.96
C VAL A 3 -12.25 11.80 1.14
N THR A 4 -11.17 11.14 1.53
CA THR A 4 -11.20 9.71 1.88
C THR A 4 -11.21 9.59 3.39
N VAL A 5 -12.19 8.86 3.93
CA VAL A 5 -12.25 8.53 5.35
C VAL A 5 -11.52 7.22 5.56
N ASP A 6 -10.50 7.23 6.41
CA ASP A 6 -9.68 6.07 6.73
C ASP A 6 -9.60 5.86 8.24
N ARG A 7 -9.57 4.60 8.67
CA ARG A 7 -9.44 4.21 10.09
C ARG A 7 -8.02 4.40 10.63
N ASP A 8 -7.04 4.45 9.75
CA ASP A 8 -5.63 4.55 10.11
C ASP A 8 -5.21 5.99 10.41
N VAL A 9 -6.07 6.97 10.09
CA VAL A 9 -5.90 8.37 10.52
C VAL A 9 -6.31 8.49 11.98
N THR A 10 -5.43 9.07 12.80
CA THR A 10 -5.67 9.21 14.24
C THR A 10 -6.90 10.07 14.51
N ALA A 11 -7.73 9.67 15.48
CA ALA A 11 -8.94 10.40 15.83
C ALA A 11 -8.65 11.86 16.20
N GLY A 12 -9.49 12.79 15.73
CA GLY A 12 -9.31 14.22 15.95
C GLY A 12 -8.21 14.86 15.11
N SER A 13 -7.62 14.12 14.15
CA SER A 13 -6.64 14.66 13.20
C SER A 13 -7.10 14.51 11.75
N LEU A 14 -6.57 15.37 10.88
CA LEU A 14 -6.73 15.32 9.43
C LEU A 14 -5.34 15.26 8.80
N VAL A 15 -5.14 14.35 7.84
CA VAL A 15 -3.93 14.34 7.02
C VAL A 15 -4.23 14.99 5.68
N VAL A 16 -3.49 16.05 5.36
CA VAL A 16 -3.49 16.71 4.05
C VAL A 16 -2.21 16.31 3.33
N LEU A 17 -2.35 15.72 2.15
CA LEU A 17 -1.23 15.28 1.35
C LEU A 17 -1.39 15.68 -0.12
N ASP A 18 -0.27 16.02 -0.74
CA ASP A 18 -0.19 16.21 -2.19
C ASP A 18 -0.05 14.86 -2.89
N LYS A 19 -1.17 14.36 -3.45
CA LYS A 19 -1.21 13.06 -4.13
C LYS A 19 -0.23 12.96 -5.30
N SER A 20 0.15 14.09 -5.91
CA SER A 20 1.10 14.10 -7.03
C SER A 20 2.56 13.92 -6.60
N ALA A 21 2.86 14.15 -5.32
CA ALA A 21 4.22 14.12 -4.77
C ALA A 21 4.55 12.83 -3.99
N VAL A 22 3.58 11.92 -3.83
CA VAL A 22 3.83 10.60 -3.24
C VAL A 22 4.34 9.66 -4.32
N LEU A 23 5.61 9.27 -4.22
CA LEU A 23 6.22 8.34 -5.17
C LEU A 23 5.74 6.93 -4.83
N SER A 24 5.02 6.31 -5.76
CA SER A 24 4.64 4.90 -5.68
C SER A 24 5.54 4.08 -6.59
N ALA A 25 6.30 3.16 -6.01
CA ALA A 25 7.06 2.17 -6.76
C ALA A 25 6.24 0.87 -6.80
N TYR A 26 5.85 0.45 -7.99
CA TYR A 26 5.21 -0.85 -8.22
C TYR A 26 6.08 -1.69 -9.15
N GLY A 27 6.37 -2.91 -8.74
CA GLY A 27 6.98 -3.93 -9.56
C GLY A 27 5.95 -4.71 -10.36
N ASN A 28 6.41 -5.38 -11.41
CA ASN A 28 5.58 -6.32 -12.15
C ASN A 28 5.10 -7.46 -11.24
N LEU A 29 3.94 -8.03 -11.59
CA LEU A 29 3.42 -9.21 -10.91
C LEU A 29 4.38 -10.39 -11.11
N LEU A 30 4.96 -10.87 -10.02
CA LEU A 30 5.81 -12.04 -10.01
C LEU A 30 4.93 -13.27 -9.79
N VAL A 31 4.83 -14.12 -10.81
CA VAL A 31 4.09 -15.37 -10.73
C VAL A 31 5.08 -16.52 -10.62
N ALA A 32 4.89 -17.37 -9.61
CA ALA A 32 5.63 -18.61 -9.45
C ALA A 32 4.65 -19.78 -9.38
N ARG A 33 4.96 -20.86 -10.08
CA ARG A 33 4.22 -22.12 -10.03
C ARG A 33 5.14 -23.18 -9.43
N SER A 34 4.60 -24.00 -8.53
CA SER A 34 5.31 -25.14 -7.95
C SER A 34 4.42 -26.37 -7.96
N GLU A 35 4.98 -27.47 -8.44
CA GLU A 35 4.34 -28.79 -8.42
C GLU A 35 4.73 -29.57 -7.16
N ASP A 36 5.86 -29.19 -6.54
CA ASP A 36 6.41 -29.89 -5.37
C ASP A 36 5.77 -29.44 -4.04
N PHE A 37 5.18 -28.24 -3.98
CA PHE A 37 4.64 -27.69 -2.73
C PHE A 37 3.48 -28.53 -2.16
N TYR A 38 2.71 -29.19 -3.02
CA TYR A 38 1.56 -30.02 -2.65
C TYR A 38 1.80 -31.50 -2.95
N PHE A 39 3.01 -32.03 -2.72
CA PHE A 39 3.37 -33.42 -3.06
C PHE A 39 2.41 -34.51 -2.53
N SER A 40 1.72 -34.27 -1.42
CA SER A 40 0.76 -35.21 -0.83
C SER A 40 -0.64 -35.19 -1.46
N SER A 41 -0.89 -34.33 -2.45
CA SER A 41 -2.20 -34.17 -3.10
C SER A 41 -2.04 -33.89 -4.59
N ASP A 42 -3.00 -34.31 -5.42
CA ASP A 42 -3.00 -33.95 -6.84
C ASP A 42 -3.39 -32.48 -7.01
N SER A 43 -2.42 -31.58 -6.84
CA SER A 43 -2.61 -30.13 -6.88
C SER A 43 -1.32 -29.40 -7.24
N VAL A 44 -1.47 -28.23 -7.87
CA VAL A 44 -0.36 -27.34 -8.24
C VAL A 44 -0.48 -26.04 -7.45
N ALA A 45 0.61 -25.59 -6.85
CA ALA A 45 0.66 -24.30 -6.16
C ALA A 45 0.97 -23.17 -7.15
N ILE A 46 0.22 -22.07 -7.05
CA ILE A 46 0.49 -20.83 -7.77
C ILE A 46 0.62 -19.71 -6.74
N ARG A 47 1.73 -18.97 -6.79
CA ARG A 47 1.99 -17.80 -5.96
C ARG A 47 2.09 -16.56 -6.82
N ALA A 48 1.28 -15.56 -6.50
CA ALA A 48 1.36 -14.22 -7.03
C ALA A 48 2.04 -13.30 -5.99
N THR A 49 3.03 -12.52 -6.41
CA THR A 49 3.72 -11.57 -5.54
C THR A 49 3.79 -10.20 -6.22
N TRP A 50 3.19 -9.21 -5.56
CA TRP A 50 3.37 -7.81 -5.91
C TRP A 50 4.42 -7.20 -4.99
N ARG A 51 5.44 -6.56 -5.57
CA ARG A 51 6.30 -5.64 -4.81
C ARG A 51 5.76 -4.24 -5.02
N PHE A 52 5.16 -3.67 -4.00
CA PHE A 52 4.76 -2.28 -4.00
C PHE A 52 5.36 -1.57 -2.79
N GLY A 53 5.64 -0.29 -2.95
CA GLY A 53 6.13 0.58 -1.90
C GLY A 53 5.71 2.02 -2.20
N ALA A 54 5.48 2.79 -1.15
CA ALA A 54 5.23 4.22 -1.26
C ALA A 54 6.28 4.96 -0.43
N VAL A 55 6.83 6.02 -1.00
CA VAL A 55 7.76 6.92 -0.32
C VAL A 55 7.30 8.36 -0.52
N VAL A 56 7.23 9.09 0.58
CA VAL A 56 7.10 10.54 0.58
C VAL A 56 8.50 11.11 0.39
N ALA A 57 8.83 11.52 -0.83
CA ALA A 57 10.18 11.97 -1.17
C ALA A 57 10.55 13.30 -0.50
N ASP A 58 9.55 14.16 -0.26
CA ASP A 58 9.68 15.42 0.46
C ASP A 58 8.63 15.47 1.57
N ALA A 59 9.08 15.53 2.82
CA ALA A 59 8.21 15.54 4.00
C ALA A 59 7.26 16.75 4.02
N ALA A 60 7.62 17.87 3.38
CA ALA A 60 6.75 19.04 3.30
C ALA A 60 5.47 18.81 2.49
N ARG A 61 5.34 17.66 1.81
CA ARG A 61 4.18 17.28 0.99
C ARG A 61 3.09 16.56 1.77
N VAL A 62 3.31 16.31 3.06
CA VAL A 62 2.32 15.71 3.97
C VAL A 62 2.27 16.55 5.24
N VAL A 63 1.06 16.93 5.64
CA VAL A 63 0.81 17.70 6.87
C VAL A 63 -0.30 17.02 7.66
N THR A 64 -0.05 16.83 8.94
CA THR A 64 -1.09 16.44 9.90
C THR A 64 -1.60 17.69 10.59
N ILE A 65 -2.92 17.82 10.66
CA ILE A 65 -3.63 18.93 11.29
C ILE A 65 -4.43 18.36 12.44
N ASP A 66 -4.23 18.89 13.64
CA ASP A 66 -5.11 18.62 14.77
C ASP A 66 -6.40 19.41 14.61
N VAL A 67 -7.53 18.70 14.64
CA VAL A 67 -8.89 19.21 14.50
C VAL A 67 -9.63 19.16 15.84
N ALA A 68 -8.95 18.74 16.91
CA ALA A 68 -9.45 18.88 18.27
C ALA A 68 -9.62 20.37 18.58
N ALA A 69 -10.85 20.77 18.89
CA ALA A 69 -11.21 22.12 19.31
C ALA A 69 -10.65 22.46 20.70
#